data_AF-A0A0B7HBU7-F1
#
_entry.id   AF-A0A0B7HBU7-F1
#
_cell.length_a   1.000
_cell.length_b   1.000
_cell.length_c   1.000
_cell.angle_alpha   90.00
_cell.angle_beta   90.00
_cell.angle_gamma   90.00
#
_symmetry.space_group_name_H-M   'P 1'
#
loop_
_entity.id
_entity.type
_entity.pdbx_description
1 polymer ?
#
loop_
_entity_poly.entity_id
_entity_poly.type
_entity_poly.pdbx_seq_one_letter_code
_entity_poly.pdbx_strand_id
1 'polypeptide(L)'
;MEQVYIFMLFVLFSLAILDLVVGVSNDAVNFLNSAVGSRAVSLRTIMIVASLGVAIGAVFSSGMMEVARSGIFNPKEFYFDEIMVIFMTVMLADVLLLDLFNSLGLPTSTTVSIVFELLGAAFCVGIIKVYTDQESLSAVFQYINTTKAREIIFSIFISVLIAFTVGTIVQYLARLIFSFRYEKNIKFTGGIFRRTITDSPYLFYCL
;
A
#
# COMPACT_ATOMS: atom_id res chain seq x y z
N MET A 1 35.54 0.75 -1.85
CA MET A 1 34.26 0.56 -1.13
C MET A 1 33.40 1.82 -1.12
N GLU A 2 33.94 3.00 -0.77
CA GLU A 2 33.17 4.25 -0.72
C GLU A 2 32.50 4.66 -2.06
N GLN A 3 33.24 4.61 -3.18
CA GLN A 3 32.67 4.88 -4.52
C GLN A 3 31.52 3.93 -4.89
N VAL A 4 31.59 2.67 -4.44
CA VAL A 4 30.52 1.67 -4.69
C VAL A 4 29.27 2.06 -3.90
N TYR A 5 29.40 2.48 -2.64
CA TYR A 5 28.26 2.94 -1.85
C TYR A 5 27.61 4.20 -2.43
N ILE A 6 28.41 5.16 -2.91
CA ILE A 6 27.89 6.38 -3.55
C ILE A 6 27.11 6.02 -4.83
N PHE A 7 27.66 5.12 -5.64
CA PHE A 7 26.97 4.63 -6.83
C PHE A 7 25.65 3.91 -6.48
N MET A 8 25.67 3.02 -5.47
CA MET A 8 24.47 2.32 -5.01
C MET A 8 23.40 3.28 -4.48
N LEU A 9 23.79 4.33 -3.74
CA LEU A 9 22.87 5.36 -3.26
C LEU A 9 22.22 6.13 -4.42
N PHE A 10 23.00 6.45 -5.46
CA PHE A 10 22.45 7.10 -6.65
C PHE A 10 21.42 6.22 -7.36
N VAL A 11 21.71 4.92 -7.50
CA VAL A 11 20.78 3.94 -8.06
C VAL A 11 19.52 3.80 -7.21
N LEU A 12 19.66 3.65 -5.89
CA LEU A 12 18.54 3.57 -4.95
C LEU A 12 17.64 4.81 -5.02
N PHE A 13 18.24 6.00 -5.07
CA PHE A 13 17.47 7.23 -5.20
C PHE A 13 16.69 7.29 -6.52
N SER A 14 17.31 6.84 -7.61
CA SER A 14 16.65 6.77 -8.91
C SER A 14 15.50 5.75 -8.92
N LEU A 15 15.71 4.57 -8.33
CA LEU A 15 14.68 3.53 -8.19
C LEU A 15 13.53 4.00 -7.28
N ALA A 16 13.81 4.71 -6.20
CA ALA A 16 12.78 5.25 -5.31
C ALA A 16 11.86 6.25 -6.01
N ILE A 17 12.37 7.03 -6.97
CA ILE A 17 11.53 7.93 -7.78
C ILE A 17 10.60 7.10 -8.68
N LEU A 18 11.13 6.07 -9.34
CA LEU A 18 10.32 5.19 -10.20
C LEU A 18 9.25 4.47 -9.39
N ASP A 19 9.64 3.93 -8.25
CA ASP A 19 8.75 3.23 -7.32
C ASP A 19 7.62 4.13 -6.84
N LEU A 20 7.92 5.38 -6.44
CA LEU A 20 6.91 6.34 -6.05
C LEU A 20 5.88 6.58 -7.17
N VAL A 21 6.33 6.67 -8.43
CA VAL A 21 5.42 6.89 -9.56
C VAL A 21 4.53 5.66 -9.78
N VAL A 22 5.10 4.46 -9.78
CA VAL A 22 4.38 3.20 -10.05
C VAL A 22 3.45 2.86 -8.88
N GLY A 23 3.93 2.95 -7.64
CA GLY A 23 3.19 2.69 -6.42
C GLY A 23 2.02 3.65 -6.21
N VAL A 24 2.25 4.97 -6.34
CA VAL A 24 1.16 5.95 -6.23
C VAL A 24 0.14 5.77 -7.35
N SER A 25 0.56 5.40 -8.56
CA SER A 25 -0.37 5.13 -9.66
C SER A 25 -1.26 3.91 -9.38
N ASN A 26 -0.69 2.82 -8.85
CA ASN A 26 -1.45 1.65 -8.42
C ASN A 26 -2.46 2.01 -7.33
N ASP A 27 -2.02 2.73 -6.29
CA ASP A 27 -2.87 3.10 -5.17
C ASP A 27 -3.93 4.13 -5.54
N ALA A 28 -3.63 5.04 -6.48
CA ALA A 28 -4.56 6.04 -6.97
C ALA A 28 -5.83 5.41 -7.55
N VAL A 29 -5.73 4.28 -8.25
CA VAL A 29 -6.91 3.56 -8.76
C VAL A 29 -7.83 3.14 -7.61
N ASN A 30 -7.28 2.72 -6.48
CA ASN A 30 -8.05 2.22 -5.34
C ASN A 30 -8.91 3.32 -4.67
N PHE A 31 -8.40 4.55 -4.54
CA PHE A 31 -9.16 5.63 -3.87
C PHE A 31 -9.82 6.64 -4.81
N LEU A 32 -9.37 6.76 -6.06
CA LEU A 32 -9.97 7.68 -7.03
C LEU A 32 -11.20 7.09 -7.73
N ASN A 33 -11.35 5.77 -7.80
CA ASN A 33 -12.44 5.14 -8.55
C ASN A 33 -13.83 5.63 -8.10
N SER A 34 -14.08 5.70 -6.80
CA SER A 34 -15.35 6.21 -6.25
C SER A 34 -15.59 7.70 -6.59
N ALA A 35 -14.54 8.53 -6.51
CA ALA A 35 -14.64 9.96 -6.80
C ALA A 35 -14.88 10.22 -8.29
N VAL A 36 -14.11 9.57 -9.16
CA VAL A 36 -14.21 9.69 -10.62
C VAL A 36 -15.52 9.09 -11.13
N GLY A 37 -15.93 7.94 -10.60
CA GLY A 37 -17.17 7.26 -10.95
C GLY A 37 -18.44 8.06 -10.60
N SER A 38 -18.41 8.82 -9.51
CA SER A 38 -19.55 9.66 -9.09
C SER A 38 -19.83 10.84 -10.01
N ARG A 39 -18.84 11.28 -10.81
CA ARG A 39 -18.88 12.49 -11.64
C ARG A 39 -19.37 13.76 -10.91
N ALA A 40 -19.27 13.80 -9.58
CA ALA A 40 -19.75 14.91 -8.78
C ALA A 40 -18.87 16.18 -8.95
N VAL A 41 -17.58 15.99 -9.26
CA VAL A 41 -16.58 17.06 -9.38
C VAL A 41 -15.68 16.79 -10.59
N SER A 42 -15.09 17.85 -11.17
CA SER A 42 -14.14 17.72 -12.28
C SER A 42 -12.88 16.91 -11.91
N LEU A 43 -12.35 16.15 -12.87
CA LEU A 43 -11.14 15.33 -12.68
C LEU A 43 -9.95 16.14 -12.16
N ARG A 44 -9.79 17.39 -12.63
CA ARG A 44 -8.70 18.28 -12.17
C ARG A 44 -8.78 18.55 -10.68
N THR A 45 -9.96 18.85 -10.16
CA THR A 45 -10.16 19.11 -8.73
C THR A 45 -9.90 17.85 -7.91
N ILE A 46 -10.38 16.69 -8.38
CA ILE A 46 -10.15 15.40 -7.73
C ILE A 46 -8.64 15.14 -7.59
N MET A 47 -7.87 15.31 -8.68
CA MET A 47 -6.42 15.09 -8.67
C MET A 47 -5.68 16.05 -7.74
N ILE A 48 -6.06 17.32 -7.68
CA ILE A 48 -5.45 18.30 -6.78
C ILE A 48 -5.69 17.92 -5.31
N VAL A 49 -6.93 17.60 -4.96
CA VAL A 49 -7.30 17.23 -3.59
C VAL A 49 -6.61 15.93 -3.18
N ALA A 50 -6.59 14.93 -4.07
CA ALA A 50 -5.90 13.66 -3.83
C ALA A 50 -4.40 13.85 -3.63
N SER A 51 -3.73 14.62 -4.49
CA SER A 51 -2.28 14.86 -4.40
C SER A 51 -1.91 15.57 -3.09
N LEU A 52 -2.69 16.59 -2.69
CA LEU A 52 -2.50 17.26 -1.39
C LEU A 52 -2.75 16.30 -0.23
N GLY A 53 -3.80 15.47 -0.30
CA GLY A 53 -4.10 14.48 0.72
C GLY A 53 -2.97 13.47 0.91
N VAL A 54 -2.42 12.93 -0.18
CA VAL A 54 -1.27 12.01 -0.15
C VAL A 54 -0.03 12.70 0.39
N ALA A 55 0.29 13.92 -0.05
CA ALA A 55 1.45 14.66 0.43
C ALA A 55 1.37 14.95 1.94
N ILE A 56 0.22 15.40 2.42
CA ILE A 56 -0.04 15.63 3.85
C ILE A 56 0.08 14.30 4.61
N GLY A 57 -0.60 13.25 4.13
CA GLY A 57 -0.54 11.92 4.74
C GLY A 57 0.89 11.39 4.87
N ALA A 58 1.70 11.53 3.82
CA ALA A 58 3.10 11.11 3.81
C ALA A 58 3.95 11.87 4.85
N VAL A 59 3.78 13.18 4.97
CA VAL A 59 4.52 14.01 5.95
C VAL A 59 4.18 13.65 7.40
N PHE A 60 2.93 13.26 7.68
CA PHE A 60 2.49 12.92 9.02
C PHE A 60 2.62 11.41 9.37
N SER A 61 2.98 10.55 8.41
CA SER A 61 3.06 9.09 8.58
C SER A 61 4.42 8.61 9.12
N SER A 62 4.80 9.07 10.32
CA SER A 62 6.09 8.71 10.93
C SER A 62 6.18 7.25 11.38
N GLY A 63 5.07 6.63 11.78
CA GLY A 63 5.04 5.27 12.34
C GLY A 63 5.35 4.16 11.33
N MET A 64 4.91 4.30 10.07
CA MET A 64 5.12 3.25 9.04
C MET A 64 6.59 3.11 8.63
N MET A 65 7.35 4.20 8.68
CA MET A 65 8.78 4.19 8.34
C MET A 65 9.61 3.37 9.34
N GLU A 66 9.22 3.35 10.62
CA GLU A 66 9.90 2.55 11.64
C GLU A 66 9.59 1.06 11.51
N VAL A 67 8.35 0.72 11.16
CA VAL A 67 7.91 -0.65 10.84
C VAL A 67 8.65 -1.17 9.60
N ALA A 68 8.80 -0.36 8.55
CA ALA A 68 9.55 -0.74 7.35
C ALA A 68 11.05 -0.94 7.64
N ARG A 69 11.64 -0.13 8.55
CA ARG A 69 13.08 -0.18 8.85
C ARG A 69 13.50 -1.32 9.78
N SER A 70 12.67 -1.67 10.75
CA SER A 70 13.06 -2.58 11.85
C SER A 70 11.98 -3.59 12.25
N GLY A 71 10.84 -3.57 11.58
CA GLY A 71 9.72 -4.48 11.83
C GLY A 71 9.90 -5.87 11.21
N ILE A 72 10.76 -6.03 10.20
CA ILE A 72 10.86 -7.29 9.44
C ILE A 72 12.16 -8.03 9.71
N PHE A 73 13.30 -7.34 9.68
CA PHE A 73 14.61 -7.89 9.98
C PHE A 73 15.31 -7.03 11.04
N ASN A 74 16.27 -7.60 11.75
CA ASN A 74 17.04 -6.90 12.79
C ASN A 74 18.26 -6.21 12.15
N PRO A 75 18.25 -4.87 11.93
CA PRO A 75 19.32 -4.21 11.20
C PRO A 75 20.67 -4.25 11.92
N LYS A 76 20.69 -4.54 13.23
CA LYS A 76 21.94 -4.61 14.01
C LYS A 76 22.75 -5.87 13.74
N GLU A 77 22.11 -6.93 13.24
CA GLU A 77 22.77 -8.20 12.94
C GLU A 77 23.37 -8.22 11.52
N PHE A 78 23.07 -7.20 10.71
CA PHE A 78 23.58 -7.06 9.36
C PHE A 78 24.68 -6.00 9.29
N TYR A 79 25.70 -6.28 8.49
CA TYR A 79 26.69 -5.29 8.12
C TYR A 79 26.08 -4.26 7.15
N PHE A 80 26.71 -3.10 7.05
CA PHE A 80 26.17 -2.00 6.24
C PHE A 80 26.04 -2.36 4.75
N ASP A 81 27.01 -3.08 4.20
CA ASP A 81 26.96 -3.61 2.83
C ASP A 81 25.83 -4.62 2.63
N GLU A 82 25.61 -5.53 3.58
CA GLU A 82 24.49 -6.48 3.56
C GLU A 82 23.14 -5.74 3.52
N ILE A 83 22.98 -4.70 4.35
CA ILE A 83 21.77 -3.87 4.37
C ILE A 83 21.57 -3.15 3.02
N MET A 84 22.63 -2.61 2.44
CA MET A 84 22.57 -1.95 1.14
C MET A 84 22.13 -2.92 0.04
N VAL A 85 22.61 -4.16 0.06
CA VAL A 85 22.22 -5.22 -0.88
C VAL A 85 20.76 -5.62 -0.69
N ILE A 86 20.28 -5.76 0.56
CA ILE A 86 18.87 -6.04 0.86
C ILE A 86 17.99 -4.95 0.25
N PHE A 87 18.23 -3.68 0.57
CA PHE A 87 17.39 -2.58 0.07
C PHE A 87 17.47 -2.44 -1.45
N MET A 88 18.65 -2.65 -2.05
CA MET A 88 18.77 -2.61 -3.51
C MET A 88 17.95 -3.72 -4.18
N THR A 89 18.00 -4.93 -3.64
CA THR A 89 17.25 -6.08 -4.17
C THR A 89 15.74 -5.85 -4.01
N VAL A 90 15.31 -5.36 -2.85
CA VAL A 90 13.89 -5.07 -2.56
C VAL A 90 13.37 -3.97 -3.48
N MET A 91 14.04 -2.81 -3.57
CA MET A 91 13.57 -1.71 -4.42
C MET A 91 13.50 -2.11 -5.90
N LEU A 92 14.43 -2.94 -6.36
CA LEU A 92 14.40 -3.44 -7.73
C LEU A 92 13.26 -4.45 -7.94
N ALA A 93 13.04 -5.35 -6.99
CA ALA A 93 11.93 -6.29 -7.03
C ALA A 93 10.57 -5.57 -7.01
N ASP A 94 10.39 -4.57 -6.13
CA ASP A 94 9.14 -3.84 -5.96
C ASP A 94 8.75 -3.11 -7.26
N VAL A 95 9.68 -2.34 -7.84
CA VAL A 95 9.44 -1.64 -9.11
C VAL A 95 9.05 -2.61 -10.21
N LEU A 96 9.77 -3.73 -10.35
CA LEU A 96 9.48 -4.72 -11.39
C LEU A 96 8.13 -5.42 -11.15
N LEU A 97 7.83 -5.76 -9.91
CA LEU A 97 6.61 -6.46 -9.53
C LEU A 97 5.39 -5.56 -9.72
N LEU A 98 5.45 -4.32 -9.24
CA LEU A 98 4.38 -3.36 -9.37
C LEU A 98 4.18 -2.93 -10.83
N ASP A 99 5.26 -2.72 -11.60
CA ASP A 99 5.14 -2.39 -13.03
C ASP A 99 4.52 -3.54 -13.83
N LEU A 100 4.89 -4.79 -13.52
CA LEU A 100 4.30 -5.97 -14.15
C LEU A 100 2.80 -6.06 -13.84
N PHE A 101 2.39 -5.95 -12.57
CA PHE A 101 0.98 -6.07 -12.22
C PHE A 101 0.14 -4.91 -12.74
N ASN A 102 0.68 -3.68 -12.70
CA ASN A 102 0.04 -2.52 -13.31
C ASN A 102 -0.15 -2.72 -14.82
N SER A 103 0.86 -3.25 -15.50
CA SER A 103 0.80 -3.57 -16.93
C SER A 103 -0.24 -4.66 -17.24
N LEU A 104 -0.45 -5.60 -16.32
CA LEU A 104 -1.51 -6.62 -16.41
C LEU A 104 -2.90 -6.12 -15.96
N GLY A 105 -2.99 -4.90 -15.41
CA GLY A 105 -4.23 -4.33 -14.87
C GLY A 105 -4.75 -5.05 -13.62
N LEU A 106 -3.87 -5.74 -12.89
CA LEU A 106 -4.24 -6.49 -11.68
C LEU A 106 -4.04 -5.61 -10.43
N PRO A 107 -5.08 -5.46 -9.57
CA PRO A 107 -4.94 -4.69 -8.34
C PRO A 107 -3.96 -5.38 -7.39
N THR A 108 -2.92 -4.65 -7.00
CA THR A 108 -1.84 -5.18 -6.15
C THR A 108 -1.74 -4.38 -4.87
N SER A 109 -1.34 -5.01 -3.76
CA SER A 109 -1.09 -4.32 -2.50
C SER A 109 0.40 -4.06 -2.31
N THR A 110 0.79 -2.79 -2.44
CA THR A 110 2.16 -2.29 -2.23
C THR A 110 2.70 -2.66 -0.84
N THR A 111 1.86 -2.54 0.21
CA THR A 111 2.20 -2.97 1.58
C THR A 111 2.54 -4.45 1.67
N VAL A 112 1.78 -5.31 0.97
CA VAL A 112 2.03 -6.77 1.01
C VAL A 112 3.31 -7.10 0.25
N SER A 113 3.53 -6.49 -0.93
CA SER A 113 4.73 -6.67 -1.74
C SER A 113 6.00 -6.37 -0.94
N ILE A 114 6.14 -5.14 -0.43
CA ILE A 114 7.34 -4.71 0.31
C ILE A 114 7.59 -5.59 1.55
N VAL A 115 6.54 -6.02 2.27
CA VAL A 115 6.69 -6.87 3.45
C VAL A 115 7.29 -8.23 3.09
N PHE A 116 6.78 -8.88 2.04
CA PHE A 116 7.29 -10.18 1.61
C PHE A 116 8.64 -10.09 0.91
N GLU A 117 8.91 -9.01 0.19
CA GLU A 117 10.22 -8.75 -0.43
C GLU A 117 11.30 -8.54 0.63
N LEU A 118 11.05 -7.70 1.64
CA LEU A 118 12.00 -7.49 2.75
C LEU A 118 12.22 -8.79 3.54
N LEU A 119 11.17 -9.57 3.80
CA LEU A 119 11.29 -10.85 4.48
C LEU A 119 12.12 -11.85 3.65
N GLY A 120 11.85 -11.94 2.35
CA GLY A 120 12.57 -12.81 1.42
C GLY A 120 14.03 -12.42 1.28
N ALA A 121 14.31 -11.13 1.06
CA ALA A 121 15.68 -10.62 0.94
C ALA A 121 16.47 -10.83 2.24
N ALA A 122 15.89 -10.49 3.40
CA ALA A 122 16.54 -10.71 4.69
C ALA A 122 16.77 -12.20 5.00
N PHE A 123 15.84 -13.07 4.63
CA PHE A 123 16.00 -14.53 4.77
C PHE A 123 17.13 -15.06 3.88
N CYS A 124 17.19 -14.66 2.62
CA CYS A 124 18.25 -15.07 1.69
C CYS A 124 19.63 -14.60 2.16
N VAL A 125 19.76 -13.31 2.53
CA VAL A 125 21.04 -12.76 3.03
C VAL A 125 21.42 -13.39 4.38
N GLY A 126 20.45 -13.62 5.27
CA GLY A 126 20.65 -14.32 6.53
C GLY A 126 21.17 -15.75 6.35
N ILE A 127 20.65 -16.51 5.37
CA ILE A 127 21.17 -17.85 5.04
C ILE A 127 22.61 -17.77 4.54
N ILE A 128 22.90 -16.84 3.63
CA ILE A 128 24.25 -16.67 3.07
C ILE A 128 25.25 -16.37 4.20
N LYS A 129 24.85 -15.52 5.15
CA LYS A 129 25.66 -15.17 6.32
C LYS A 129 25.93 -16.36 7.23
N VAL A 130 24.88 -17.08 7.64
CA VAL A 130 25.00 -18.30 8.46
C VAL A 130 25.89 -19.35 7.80
N TYR A 131 25.78 -19.51 6.48
CA TYR A 131 26.64 -20.42 5.73
C TYR A 131 28.10 -19.97 5.72
N THR A 132 28.36 -18.67 5.59
CA THR A 132 29.70 -18.09 5.55
C THR A 132 30.39 -18.15 6.92
N ASP A 133 29.63 -17.86 7.98
CA ASP A 133 30.12 -17.85 9.37
C ASP A 133 30.15 -19.26 10.01
N GLN A 134 29.75 -20.28 9.26
CA GLN A 134 29.66 -21.69 9.70
C GLN A 134 28.78 -21.90 10.95
N GLU A 135 27.74 -21.07 11.09
CA GLU A 135 26.79 -21.18 12.19
C GLU A 135 25.71 -22.24 11.90
N SER A 136 24.98 -22.63 12.96
CA SER A 136 23.79 -23.47 12.80
C SER A 136 22.71 -22.74 12.01
N LEU A 137 22.00 -23.44 11.13
CA LEU A 137 20.83 -22.92 10.38
C LEU A 137 19.75 -22.31 11.30
N SER A 138 19.72 -22.67 12.58
CA SER A 138 18.83 -22.04 13.56
C SER A 138 19.13 -20.56 13.82
N ALA A 139 20.34 -20.09 13.52
CA ALA A 139 20.75 -18.69 13.70
C ALA A 139 20.01 -17.75 12.74
N VAL A 140 19.48 -18.24 11.62
CA VAL A 140 18.67 -17.45 10.66
C VAL A 140 17.50 -16.73 11.36
N PHE A 141 16.91 -17.35 12.37
CA PHE A 141 15.81 -16.78 13.15
C PHE A 141 16.21 -15.56 14.02
N GLN A 142 17.50 -15.31 14.23
CA GLN A 142 17.99 -14.15 14.97
C GLN A 142 18.08 -12.90 14.07
N TYR A 143 18.35 -13.10 12.78
CA TYR A 143 18.40 -12.01 11.80
C TYR A 143 17.01 -11.48 11.43
N ILE A 144 15.98 -12.33 11.55
CA ILE A 144 14.59 -11.96 11.25
C ILE A 144 13.85 -11.64 12.56
N ASN A 145 13.12 -10.53 12.58
CA ASN A 145 12.25 -10.20 13.72
C ASN A 145 10.96 -11.03 13.63
N THR A 146 11.05 -12.32 13.92
CA THR A 146 9.96 -13.29 13.75
C THR A 146 8.67 -12.88 14.48
N THR A 147 8.79 -12.27 15.66
CA THR A 147 7.64 -11.75 16.41
C THR A 147 6.92 -10.65 15.62
N LYS A 148 7.65 -9.64 15.16
CA LYS A 148 7.07 -8.51 14.43
C LYS A 148 6.64 -8.87 13.01
N ALA A 149 7.44 -9.65 12.29
CA ALA A 149 7.08 -10.15 10.96
C ALA A 149 5.75 -10.91 11.01
N ARG A 150 5.57 -11.78 12.01
CA ARG A 150 4.32 -12.53 12.20
C ARG A 150 3.15 -11.61 12.57
N GLU A 151 3.35 -10.62 13.44
CA GLU A 151 2.33 -9.61 13.76
C GLU A 151 1.87 -8.85 12.51
N ILE A 152 2.80 -8.44 11.64
CA ILE A 152 2.51 -7.75 10.37
C ILE A 152 1.73 -8.68 9.43
N ILE A 153 2.15 -9.94 9.27
CA ILE A 153 1.46 -10.90 8.40
C ILE A 153 0.03 -11.13 8.91
N PHE A 154 -0.17 -11.36 10.21
CA PHE A 154 -1.51 -11.51 10.77
C PHE A 154 -2.36 -10.25 10.63
N SER A 155 -1.77 -9.06 10.78
CA SER A 155 -2.51 -7.80 10.65
C SER A 155 -3.03 -7.58 9.24
N ILE A 156 -2.28 -7.99 8.20
CA ILE A 156 -2.73 -7.96 6.81
C ILE A 156 -4.02 -8.78 6.65
N PHE A 157 -4.05 -10.03 7.10
CA PHE A 157 -5.25 -10.87 6.98
C PHE A 157 -6.43 -10.35 7.82
N ILE A 158 -6.15 -9.91 9.05
CA ILE A 158 -7.18 -9.35 9.93
C ILE A 158 -7.78 -8.07 9.33
N SER A 159 -6.96 -7.23 8.68
CA SER A 159 -7.43 -5.98 8.07
C SER A 159 -8.49 -6.21 7.00
N VAL A 160 -8.32 -7.25 6.16
CA VAL A 160 -9.28 -7.63 5.11
C VAL A 160 -10.62 -8.05 5.72
N LEU A 161 -10.58 -8.87 6.78
CA LEU A 161 -11.78 -9.31 7.49
C LEU A 161 -12.53 -8.12 8.13
N ILE A 162 -11.80 -7.22 8.79
CA ILE A 162 -12.37 -6.02 9.41
C ILE A 162 -12.98 -5.11 8.33
N ALA A 163 -12.27 -4.87 7.23
CA ALA A 163 -12.76 -4.02 6.14
C ALA A 163 -14.07 -4.56 5.56
N PHE A 164 -14.17 -5.88 5.33
CA PHE A 164 -15.39 -6.52 4.85
C PHE A 164 -16.55 -6.43 5.85
N THR A 165 -16.27 -6.70 7.13
CA THR A 165 -17.27 -6.69 8.21
C THR A 165 -17.83 -5.28 8.43
N VAL A 166 -16.93 -4.30 8.61
CA VAL A 166 -17.31 -2.89 8.80
C VAL A 166 -17.99 -2.34 7.55
N GLY A 167 -17.46 -2.65 6.36
CA GLY A 167 -18.06 -2.26 5.08
C GLY A 167 -19.51 -2.76 4.95
N THR A 168 -19.75 -4.02 5.29
CA THR A 168 -21.10 -4.61 5.29
C THR A 168 -22.03 -3.91 6.28
N ILE A 169 -21.57 -3.64 7.50
CA ILE A 169 -22.36 -2.95 8.54
C ILE A 169 -22.71 -1.52 8.09
N VAL A 170 -21.72 -0.76 7.62
CA VAL A 170 -21.91 0.61 7.15
C VAL A 170 -22.86 0.64 5.96
N GLN A 171 -22.71 -0.27 4.99
CA GLN A 171 -23.60 -0.37 3.85
C GLN A 171 -25.04 -0.72 4.29
N TYR A 172 -25.21 -1.62 5.26
CA TYR A 172 -26.51 -1.98 5.82
C TYR A 172 -27.19 -0.79 6.52
N LEU A 173 -26.45 -0.05 7.37
CA LEU A 173 -26.96 1.13 8.05
C LEU A 173 -27.30 2.26 7.06
N ALA A 174 -26.47 2.49 6.05
CA ALA A 174 -26.76 3.44 4.99
C ALA A 174 -28.07 3.06 4.27
N ARG A 175 -28.27 1.77 3.96
CA ARG A 175 -29.54 1.29 3.38
C ARG A 175 -30.71 1.55 4.33
N LEU A 176 -30.61 1.33 5.64
CA LEU A 176 -31.71 1.62 6.57
C LEU A 176 -32.11 3.11 6.60
N ILE A 177 -31.14 4.02 6.57
CA ILE A 177 -31.39 5.47 6.62
C ILE A 177 -31.97 5.97 5.29
N PHE A 178 -31.43 5.54 4.15
CA PHE A 178 -31.80 6.03 2.82
C PHE A 178 -32.92 5.23 2.13
N SER A 179 -33.28 4.04 2.64
CA SER A 179 -34.34 3.19 2.06
C SER A 179 -35.77 3.59 2.47
N PHE A 180 -35.97 4.57 3.37
CA PHE A 180 -37.31 5.04 3.69
C PHE A 180 -37.74 6.22 2.82
N ARG A 181 -38.54 5.90 1.79
CA ARG A 181 -39.30 6.80 0.90
C ARG A 181 -38.48 7.59 -0.14
N TYR A 182 -38.05 6.89 -1.20
CA TYR A 182 -37.46 7.48 -2.41
C TYR A 182 -38.38 8.51 -3.12
N GLU A 183 -39.70 8.36 -3.06
CA GLU A 183 -40.63 9.26 -3.78
C GLU A 183 -40.98 10.57 -3.03
N LYS A 184 -40.90 10.61 -1.69
CA LYS A 184 -41.43 11.76 -0.91
C LYS A 184 -40.38 12.72 -0.34
N ASN A 185 -39.12 12.30 -0.19
CA ASN A 185 -38.09 13.13 0.47
C ASN A 185 -37.25 14.00 -0.48
N ILE A 186 -37.31 13.78 -1.80
CA ILE A 186 -36.59 14.61 -2.78
C ILE A 186 -37.04 16.08 -2.77
N LYS A 187 -38.26 16.38 -2.31
CA LYS A 187 -38.74 17.78 -2.26
C LYS A 187 -38.15 18.60 -1.11
N PHE A 188 -37.65 17.98 -0.04
CA PHE A 188 -37.15 18.74 1.13
C PHE A 188 -35.63 18.70 1.29
N THR A 189 -34.95 17.63 0.87
CA THR A 189 -33.48 17.54 0.93
C THR A 189 -32.80 17.59 -0.44
N GLY A 190 -33.57 17.55 -1.54
CA GLY A 190 -33.06 17.56 -2.91
C GLY A 190 -32.64 18.93 -3.46
N GLY A 191 -32.80 20.02 -2.71
CA GLY A 191 -32.46 21.37 -3.19
C GLY A 191 -30.96 21.61 -3.42
N ILE A 192 -30.09 20.89 -2.70
CA ILE A 192 -28.63 21.09 -2.76
C ILE A 192 -27.94 20.00 -3.60
N PHE A 193 -28.54 18.82 -3.76
CA PHE A 193 -27.91 17.67 -4.46
C PHE A 193 -28.47 17.35 -5.86
N ARG A 194 -29.53 18.02 -6.32
CA ARG A 194 -30.22 17.65 -7.58
C ARG A 194 -29.56 18.16 -8.87
N ARG A 195 -28.42 18.88 -8.83
CA ARG A 195 -27.85 19.44 -10.06
C ARG A 195 -26.96 18.48 -10.86
N THR A 196 -26.69 17.25 -10.39
CA THR A 196 -25.81 16.31 -11.12
C THR A 196 -26.33 14.88 -11.29
N ILE A 197 -27.56 14.56 -10.85
CA ILE A 197 -28.10 13.20 -10.98
C ILE A 197 -29.37 13.24 -11.82
N THR A 198 -29.19 13.36 -13.13
CA THR A 198 -30.23 13.02 -14.10
C THR A 198 -29.47 12.43 -15.28
N ASP A 199 -29.27 11.11 -15.23
CA ASP A 199 -29.22 10.19 -16.39
C ASP A 199 -28.62 8.84 -15.98
N SER A 200 -29.48 7.95 -15.47
CA SER A 200 -29.53 6.51 -15.80
C SER A 200 -30.14 5.70 -14.65
N PRO A 201 -31.37 5.16 -14.81
CA PRO A 201 -31.99 4.27 -13.84
C PRO A 201 -31.39 2.85 -13.82
N TYR A 202 -30.33 2.57 -14.58
CA TYR A 202 -29.77 1.21 -14.74
C TYR A 202 -28.52 0.91 -13.90
N LEU A 203 -27.98 1.87 -13.14
CA LEU A 203 -26.73 1.66 -12.39
C LEU A 203 -26.92 1.14 -10.94
N PHE A 204 -28.15 0.84 -10.52
CA PHE A 204 -28.45 0.55 -9.11
C PHE A 204 -28.67 -0.93 -8.76
N TYR A 205 -28.51 -1.85 -9.72
CA TYR A 205 -28.69 -3.30 -9.49
C TYR A 205 -27.37 -4.08 -9.28
N CYS A 206 -26.22 -3.44 -9.42
CA CYS A 206 -24.92 -4.05 -9.12
C CYS A 206 -24.18 -3.19 -8.09
N LEU A 207 -24.61 -3.23 -6.82
CA LEU A 207 -23.84 -2.87 -5.61
C LEU A 207 -24.60 -3.31 -4.33
#